data_AF-A0A9E6EFA2-F1
#
_entry.id   AF-A0A9E6EFA2-F1
#
_cell.length_a   1.000
_cell.length_b   1.000
_cell.length_c   1.000
_cell.angle_alpha   90.00
_cell.angle_beta   90.00
_cell.angle_gamma   90.00
#
_symmetry.space_group_name_H-M   'P 1'
#
loop_
_entity.id
_entity.type
_entity.pdbx_description
1 polymer ?
#
loop_
_entity_poly.entity_id
_entity_poly.type
_entity_poly.pdbx_seq_one_letter_code
_entity_poly.pdbx_strand_id
1 'polypeptide(L)'
;MSGRRVLALILTEALGIGLLGTLAALALAGPVLYYLARFGLGVTQGMQTGGMLLEPIYANFGLWIPLDALLLCVSAALIAALYPAWFAVRLNPISAMRVSQ
;
A
#
# COMPACT_ATOMS: atom_id res chain seq x y z
N MET A 1 22.43 22.26 -4.53
CA MET A 1 21.58 21.89 -3.35
C MET A 1 22.41 21.01 -2.43
N SER A 2 22.29 21.12 -1.11
CA SER A 2 23.00 20.19 -0.20
C SER A 2 22.39 18.78 -0.32
N GLY A 3 23.21 17.73 -0.24
CA GLY A 3 22.73 16.34 -0.35
C GLY A 3 21.63 16.00 0.65
N ARG A 4 21.67 16.60 1.84
CA ARG A 4 20.60 16.51 2.85
C ARG A 4 19.24 17.03 2.35
N ARG A 5 19.23 18.09 1.54
CA ARG A 5 17.99 18.66 0.98
C ARG A 5 17.38 17.78 -0.10
N VAL A 6 18.22 17.15 -0.92
CA VAL A 6 17.79 16.18 -1.94
C VAL A 6 17.21 14.93 -1.27
N LEU A 7 17.90 14.41 -0.25
CA LEU A 7 17.41 13.29 0.55
C LEU A 7 16.07 13.60 1.22
N ALA A 8 15.96 14.75 1.88
CA ALA A 8 14.72 15.19 2.53
C ALA A 8 13.57 15.29 1.53
N LEU A 9 13.81 15.87 0.35
CA LEU A 9 12.81 15.99 -0.71
C LEU A 9 12.29 14.62 -1.18
N ILE A 10 13.20 13.69 -1.47
CA ILE A 10 12.83 12.34 -1.94
C ILE A 10 12.04 11.59 -0.88
N LEU A 11 12.44 11.69 0.40
CA LEU A 11 11.73 11.05 1.50
C LEU A 11 10.34 11.68 1.74
N THR A 12 10.21 13.00 1.61
CA THR A 12 8.89 13.66 1.72
C THR A 12 7.96 13.28 0.59
N GLU A 13 8.45 13.17 -0.64
CA GLU A 13 7.68 12.67 -1.79
C GLU A 13 7.24 11.23 -1.57
N ALA A 14 8.16 10.36 -1.15
CA ALA A 14 7.86 8.96 -0.86
C ALA A 14 6.81 8.81 0.25
N LEU A 15 6.87 9.64 1.28
CA LEU A 15 5.87 9.68 2.34
C LEU A 15 4.51 10.13 1.80
N GLY A 16 4.47 11.16 0.95
CA GLY A 16 3.25 11.60 0.28
C GLY A 16 2.61 10.49 -0.57
N ILE A 17 3.42 9.81 -1.39
CA ILE A 17 2.98 8.68 -2.22
C ILE A 17 2.47 7.52 -1.35
N GLY A 18 3.17 7.19 -0.26
CA GLY A 18 2.76 6.14 0.67
C GLY A 18 1.40 6.44 1.33
N LEU A 19 1.19 7.67 1.78
CA LEU A 19 -0.08 8.10 2.39
C LEU A 19 -1.23 8.10 1.38
N LEU A 20 -1.03 8.70 0.20
CA LEU A 20 -2.04 8.75 -0.85
C LEU A 20 -2.37 7.34 -1.38
N GLY A 21 -1.35 6.50 -1.55
CA GLY A 21 -1.52 5.10 -1.93
C GLY A 21 -2.33 4.32 -0.91
N THR A 22 -2.09 4.53 0.40
CA THR A 22 -2.90 3.92 1.46
C THR A 22 -4.36 4.36 1.37
N LEU A 23 -4.61 5.67 1.24
CA LEU A 23 -5.97 6.20 1.13
C LEU A 23 -6.70 5.64 -0.08
N ALA A 24 -6.03 5.57 -1.24
CA ALA A 24 -6.58 4.97 -2.44
C ALA A 24 -6.86 3.47 -2.25
N ALA A 25 -5.94 2.73 -1.64
CA ALA A 25 -6.10 1.31 -1.36
C ALA A 25 -7.30 1.05 -0.43
N LEU A 26 -7.46 1.83 0.64
CA LEU A 26 -8.59 1.71 1.55
C LEU A 26 -9.92 2.12 0.90
N ALA A 27 -9.91 3.15 0.06
CA ALA A 27 -11.10 3.57 -0.69
C ALA A 27 -11.57 2.49 -1.67
N LEU A 28 -10.64 1.75 -2.28
CA LEU A 28 -10.95 0.66 -3.21
C LEU A 28 -11.29 -0.65 -2.49
N ALA A 29 -10.54 -1.00 -1.45
CA ALA A 29 -10.72 -2.24 -0.70
C ALA A 29 -11.96 -2.17 0.21
N GLY A 30 -12.25 -1.01 0.82
CA GLY A 30 -13.37 -0.82 1.76
C GLY A 30 -14.72 -1.30 1.23
N PRO A 31 -15.15 -0.90 0.02
CA PRO A 31 -16.38 -1.41 -0.60
C PRO A 31 -16.38 -2.93 -0.80
N VAL A 32 -15.24 -3.50 -1.21
CA VAL A 32 -15.08 -4.96 -1.41
C VAL A 32 -15.21 -5.69 -0.07
N LEU A 33 -14.54 -5.21 0.97
CA LEU A 33 -14.63 -5.75 2.33
C LEU A 33 -16.05 -5.64 2.87
N TYR A 34 -16.72 -4.50 2.67
CA TYR A 34 -18.11 -4.28 3.08
C TYR A 34 -19.06 -5.26 2.40
N TYR A 35 -18.89 -5.48 1.09
CA TYR A 35 -19.67 -6.45 0.33
C TYR A 35 -19.46 -7.87 0.87
N LEU A 36 -18.21 -8.29 1.07
CA LEU A 36 -17.88 -9.61 1.61
C LEU A 36 -18.40 -9.83 3.03
N ALA A 37 -18.39 -8.80 3.87
CA ALA A 37 -18.93 -8.88 5.23
C ALA A 37 -20.45 -9.04 5.24
N ARG A 38 -21.17 -8.50 4.24
CA ARG A 38 -22.65 -8.52 4.19
C ARG A 38 -23.22 -9.72 3.44
N PHE A 39 -22.59 -10.10 2.33
CA PHE A 39 -23.09 -11.18 1.47
C PHE A 39 -22.37 -12.51 1.70
N GLY A 40 -21.19 -12.49 2.36
CA GLY A 40 -20.37 -13.66 2.57
C GLY A 40 -19.75 -14.18 1.27
N LEU A 41 -18.77 -15.07 1.39
CA LEU A 41 -18.28 -15.85 0.25
C LEU A 41 -19.16 -17.09 0.11
N GLY A 42 -19.95 -17.13 -0.96
CA GLY A 42 -20.78 -18.28 -1.33
C GLY A 42 -19.94 -19.43 -1.87
N VAL A 43 -19.10 -20.06 -1.05
CA VAL A 43 -18.25 -21.18 -1.46
C VAL A 43 -19.09 -22.43 -1.77
N THR A 44 -20.34 -22.50 -1.28
CA THR A 44 -21.17 -23.72 -1.30
C THR A 44 -22.67 -23.47 -1.50
N GLN A 45 -23.07 -22.38 -2.15
CA GLN A 45 -24.49 -22.16 -2.46
C GLN A 45 -25.00 -23.27 -3.39
N GLY A 46 -25.65 -24.29 -2.82
CA GLY A 46 -26.24 -25.43 -3.52
C GLY A 46 -25.63 -26.81 -3.24
N MET A 47 -24.53 -26.93 -2.50
CA MET A 47 -23.95 -28.24 -2.16
C MET A 47 -24.48 -28.74 -0.80
N GLN A 48 -25.51 -29.58 -0.83
CA GLN A 48 -25.89 -30.38 0.34
C GLN A 48 -24.85 -31.50 0.53
N THR A 49 -24.06 -31.42 1.59
CA THR A 49 -23.26 -32.54 2.08
C THR A 49 -23.96 -33.10 3.32
N GLY A 50 -24.58 -34.26 3.20
CA GLY A 50 -25.19 -34.96 4.34
C GLY A 50 -26.44 -34.31 4.96
N GLY A 51 -27.18 -33.48 4.21
CA GLY A 51 -28.45 -32.89 4.67
C GLY A 51 -28.31 -31.61 5.52
N MET A 52 -27.09 -31.09 5.69
CA MET A 52 -26.85 -29.81 6.36
C MET A 52 -26.65 -28.70 5.32
N LEU A 53 -27.35 -27.58 5.49
CA LEU A 53 -27.10 -26.37 4.68
C LEU A 53 -25.77 -25.76 5.15
N LEU A 54 -24.78 -25.68 4.26
CA LEU A 54 -23.56 -24.93 4.56
C LEU A 54 -23.89 -23.44 4.54
N GLU A 55 -23.69 -22.77 5.68
CA GLU A 55 -23.82 -21.33 5.80
C GLU A 55 -22.68 -20.59 5.06
N PRO A 56 -22.95 -19.39 4.49
CA PRO A 56 -21.91 -18.56 3.89
C PRO A 56 -20.81 -18.19 4.89
N ILE A 57 -19.56 -18.20 4.44
CA ILE A 57 -18.44 -17.72 5.25
C ILE A 57 -18.42 -16.19 5.16
N TYR A 58 -18.75 -15.52 6.26
CA TYR A 58 -18.68 -14.07 6.38
C TYR A 58 -17.28 -13.62 6.75
N ALA A 59 -16.77 -12.60 6.06
CA ALA A 59 -15.48 -12.03 6.38
C ALA A 59 -15.60 -11.10 7.60
N ASN A 60 -14.82 -11.39 8.65
CA ASN A 60 -14.72 -10.55 9.84
C ASN A 60 -13.48 -9.65 9.72
N PHE A 61 -13.69 -8.38 9.39
CA PHE A 61 -12.64 -7.40 9.24
C PHE A 61 -12.56 -6.52 10.47
N GLY A 62 -11.43 -6.60 11.19
CA GLY A 62 -11.19 -5.78 12.37
C GLY A 62 -10.72 -4.37 12.04
N LEU A 63 -10.86 -3.47 13.02
CA LEU A 63 -10.40 -2.07 12.94
C LEU A 63 -8.87 -1.92 12.86
N TRP A 64 -8.11 -3.02 12.97
CA TRP A 64 -6.65 -3.02 12.80
C TRP A 64 -6.21 -2.96 11.33
N ILE A 65 -7.05 -3.39 10.38
CA ILE A 65 -6.69 -3.46 8.95
C ILE A 65 -6.27 -2.10 8.37
N PRO A 66 -6.97 -0.98 8.64
CA PRO A 66 -6.53 0.33 8.15
C PRO A 66 -5.16 0.73 8.69
N LEU A 67 -4.86 0.38 9.94
CA LEU A 67 -3.57 0.67 10.56
C LEU A 67 -2.45 -0.16 9.92
N ASP A 68 -2.69 -1.46 9.71
CA ASP A 68 -1.75 -2.35 9.05
C ASP A 68 -1.48 -1.91 7.61
N ALA A 69 -2.53 -1.54 6.87
CA ALA A 69 -2.41 -1.03 5.51
C ALA A 69 -1.57 0.25 5.45
N LEU A 70 -1.80 1.19 6.38
CA LEU A 70 -1.02 2.42 6.49
C LEU A 70 0.45 2.14 6.76
N LEU A 71 0.74 1.31 7.77
CA LEU A 71 2.10 0.97 8.13
C LEU A 71 2.81 0.25 6.99
N LEU A 72 2.15 -0.70 6.34
CA LEU A 72 2.70 -1.47 5.23
C LEU A 72 2.99 -0.57 4.01
N CYS A 73 2.02 0.23 3.56
CA CYS A 73 2.19 1.08 2.39
C CYS A 73 3.21 2.19 2.61
N VAL A 74 3.18 2.87 3.76
CA VAL A 74 4.14 3.93 4.07
C VAL A 74 5.55 3.36 4.23
N SER A 75 5.71 2.25 4.97
CA SER A 75 7.04 1.63 5.12
C SER A 75 7.58 1.12 3.79
N ALA A 76 6.75 0.47 2.96
CA ALA A 76 7.16 0.01 1.64
C ALA A 76 7.59 1.17 0.73
N ALA A 77 6.84 2.28 0.72
CA ALA A 77 7.19 3.46 -0.07
C ALA A 77 8.52 4.08 0.40
N LEU A 78 8.73 4.21 1.72
CA LEU A 78 9.97 4.71 2.28
C LEU A 78 11.16 3.80 1.96
N ILE A 79 11.00 2.48 2.12
CA ILE A 79 12.02 1.47 1.80
C ILE A 79 12.37 1.51 0.31
N ALA A 80 11.38 1.61 -0.57
CA ALA A 80 11.61 1.73 -2.01
C ALA A 80 12.38 3.02 -2.36
N ALA A 81 12.13 4.12 -1.65
CA ALA A 81 12.79 5.40 -1.87
C ALA A 81 14.22 5.48 -1.30
N LEU A 82 14.59 4.61 -0.36
CA LEU A 82 15.92 4.61 0.26
C LEU A 82 17.06 4.40 -0.75
N TYR A 83 16.91 3.45 -1.69
CA TYR A 83 17.93 3.20 -2.71
C TYR A 83 18.16 4.41 -3.65
N PRO A 84 17.14 4.96 -4.33
CA PRO A 84 17.33 6.13 -5.19
C PRO A 84 17.76 7.37 -4.41
N ALA A 85 17.29 7.56 -3.17
CA ALA A 85 17.74 8.67 -2.33
C ALA A 85 19.24 8.58 -2.01
N TRP A 86 19.72 7.38 -1.64
CA TRP A 86 21.14 7.15 -1.38
C TRP A 86 22.00 7.37 -2.63
N PHE A 87 21.52 6.88 -3.79
CA PHE A 87 22.20 7.07 -5.06
C PHE A 87 22.29 8.56 -5.45
N ALA A 88 21.20 9.31 -5.30
CA ALA A 88 21.15 10.74 -5.62
C ALA A 88 22.14 11.58 -4.80
N VAL A 89 22.36 11.24 -3.53
CA VAL A 89 23.32 11.95 -2.67
C VAL A 89 24.78 11.72 -3.08
N ARG A 90 25.08 10.58 -3.72
CA ARG A 90 26.44 10.23 -4.18
C ARG A 90 26.74 10.71 -5.60
N LEU A 91 25.75 11.20 -6.33
CA LEU A 91 25.95 11.69 -7.69
C LEU A 91 26.71 13.02 -7.69
N ASN A 92 27.79 13.11 -8.47
CA ASN A 92 28.49 14.38 -8.67
C ASN A 92 27.59 15.31 -9.51
N PRO A 93 27.26 16.51 -9.03
CA PRO A 93 26.36 17.44 -9.73
C PRO A 93 26.85 17.82 -11.13
N ILE A 94 28.17 17.87 -11.35
CA ILE A 94 28.74 18.20 -12.66
C ILE A 94 28.49 17.06 -13.65
N SER A 95 28.62 15.81 -13.20
CA SER A 95 28.32 14.62 -14.00
C SER A 95 26.83 14.54 -14.34
N ALA A 96 25.96 14.93 -13.41
CA ALA A 96 24.51 14.94 -13.61
C ALA A 96 24.07 15.94 -14.70
N MET A 97 24.66 17.13 -14.74
CA MET A 97 24.33 18.17 -15.72
C MET A 97 24.86 17.87 -17.14
N ARG A 98 25.95 17.11 -17.26
CA ARG A 98 26.52 16.71 -18.56
C ARG A 98 25.71 15.64 -19.28
N VAL A 99 24.94 14.83 -18.55
CA VAL A 99 24.04 13.82 -19.14
C VAL A 99 22.79 14.46 -19.77
N SER A 100 22.42 15.67 -19.36
CA SER A 100 21.23 16.37 -19.86
C SER A 100 21.49 17.34 -21.04
N GLN A 101 22.72 17.39 -21.57
CA GLN A 101 23.06 18.12 -22.80
C GLN A 101 23.24 17.16 -23.97
#